data_AF-E3VVQ0-F1
#
_entry.id   AF-E3VVQ0-F1
#
_cell.length_a   1.000
_cell.length_b   1.000
_cell.length_c   1.000
_cell.angle_alpha   90.00
_cell.angle_beta   90.00
_cell.angle_gamma   90.00
#
_symmetry.space_group_name_H-M   'P 1'
#
loop_
_entity.id
_entity.type
_entity.pdbx_description
1 polymer ?
#
loop_
_entity_poly.entity_id
_entity_poly.type
_entity_poly.pdbx_seq_one_letter_code
_entity_poly.pdbx_strand_id
1 'polypeptide(L)'
;YQRVGTKRYMAPEVLDETINMKHFDSFKCADIYALGLVYWEIARRCNAGGIHEDYQLPYYDLVPSDPSIEEMRKVVCDQRLRPNVPNWWQSCEALRVMAKIMRECWYANGAARLTALRIKKT
;
A
#
# COMPACT_ATOMS: atom_id res chain seq x y z
N TYR A 1 12.29 14.08 16.23
CA TYR A 1 13.10 13.48 15.14
C TYR A 1 12.27 13.49 13.86
N GLN A 2 12.86 13.81 12.71
CA GLN A 2 12.13 14.06 11.47
C GLN A 2 11.80 12.74 10.75
N ARG A 3 10.53 12.54 10.40
CA ARG A 3 10.10 11.44 9.52
C ARG A 3 10.60 11.72 8.09
N VAL A 4 11.25 10.75 7.48
CA VAL A 4 11.84 10.87 6.13
C VAL A 4 11.11 9.98 5.13
N GLY A 5 11.10 10.37 3.85
CA GLY A 5 10.44 9.64 2.76
C GLY A 5 9.19 10.35 2.21
N THR A 6 8.59 9.75 1.18
CA THR A 6 7.38 10.29 0.54
C THR A 6 6.14 10.01 1.38
N LYS A 7 5.52 11.07 1.93
CA LYS A 7 4.40 11.01 2.89
C LYS A 7 3.27 10.07 2.43
N ARG A 8 2.92 10.10 1.15
CA ARG A 8 1.87 9.26 0.53
C ARG A 8 2.09 7.76 0.67
N TYR A 9 3.34 7.31 0.79
CA TYR A 9 3.72 5.90 0.84
C TYR A 9 4.12 5.44 2.25
N MET A 10 4.04 6.32 3.25
CA MET A 10 4.41 5.98 4.63
C MET A 10 3.42 4.95 5.21
N ALA A 11 3.97 3.92 5.85
CA ALA A 11 3.19 2.91 6.55
C ALA A 11 2.48 3.50 7.78
N PRO A 12 1.37 2.88 8.26
CA PRO A 12 0.61 3.35 9.41
C PRO A 12 1.48 3.62 10.65
N GLU A 13 2.41 2.71 10.96
CA GLU A 13 3.32 2.83 12.10
C GLU A 13 4.32 3.99 11.97
N VAL A 14 4.60 4.45 10.74
CA VAL A 14 5.40 5.65 10.48
C VAL A 14 4.53 6.91 10.61
N LEU A 15 3.26 6.85 10.18
CA LEU A 15 2.30 7.95 10.26
C LEU A 15 1.83 8.23 11.71
N ASP A 16 1.74 7.20 12.55
CA ASP A 16 1.38 7.35 13.98
C ASP A 16 2.60 7.40 14.92
N GLU A 17 3.82 7.40 14.38
CA GLU A 17 5.07 7.40 15.18
C GLU A 17 5.21 6.20 16.14
N THR A 18 4.57 5.08 15.83
CA THR A 18 4.61 3.85 16.64
C THR A 18 5.66 2.84 16.16
N ILE A 19 6.38 3.14 15.07
CA ILE A 19 7.42 2.27 14.53
C ILE A 19 8.57 2.05 15.54
N ASN A 20 8.93 0.78 15.76
CA ASN A 20 10.08 0.44 16.59
C ASN A 20 11.40 0.60 15.81
N MET A 21 12.01 1.78 15.92
CA MET A 21 13.27 2.11 15.24
C MET A 21 14.48 1.28 15.69
N LYS A 22 14.40 0.60 16.83
CA LYS A 22 15.46 -0.31 17.31
C LYS A 22 15.38 -1.70 16.68
N HIS A 23 14.26 -2.00 15.99
CA HIS A 23 14.05 -3.30 15.38
C HIS A 23 14.03 -3.17 13.86
N PHE A 24 15.10 -3.64 13.22
CA PHE A 24 15.33 -3.48 11.78
C PHE A 24 14.19 -4.05 10.91
N ASP A 25 13.57 -5.15 11.34
CA ASP A 25 12.44 -5.73 10.60
C ASP A 25 11.23 -4.79 10.51
N SER A 26 11.08 -3.81 11.41
CA SER A 26 10.03 -2.78 11.30
C SER A 26 10.17 -1.95 10.02
N PHE A 27 11.40 -1.62 9.62
CA PHE A 27 11.66 -0.90 8.37
C PHE A 27 11.32 -1.77 7.16
N LYS A 28 11.70 -3.06 7.18
CA LYS A 28 11.32 -4.01 6.12
C LYS A 28 9.81 -4.15 5.99
N CYS A 29 9.09 -4.18 7.11
CA CYS A 29 7.63 -4.22 7.08
C CYS A 29 7.03 -2.94 6.48
N ALA A 30 7.60 -1.77 6.78
CA ALA A 30 7.20 -0.51 6.18
C ALA A 30 7.46 -0.48 4.66
N ASP A 31 8.59 -1.02 4.19
CA ASP A 31 8.88 -1.16 2.76
C ASP A 31 7.85 -2.06 2.05
N ILE A 32 7.42 -3.15 2.69
CA ILE A 32 6.38 -4.04 2.13
C ILE A 32 5.04 -3.31 1.97
N TYR A 33 4.69 -2.43 2.91
CA TYR A 33 3.49 -1.62 2.78
C TYR A 33 3.56 -0.72 1.54
N ALA A 34 4.67 0.00 1.37
CA ALA A 34 4.90 0.85 0.20
C ALA A 34 4.90 0.04 -1.10
N LEU A 35 5.53 -1.14 -1.12
CA LEU A 35 5.51 -2.06 -2.26
C LEU A 35 4.08 -2.47 -2.65
N GLY A 36 3.21 -2.75 -1.67
CA GLY A 36 1.80 -3.04 -1.93
C GLY A 36 1.08 -1.89 -2.64
N LEU A 37 1.39 -0.63 -2.30
CA LEU A 37 0.84 0.55 -2.99
C LEU A 37 1.34 0.64 -4.44
N VAL A 38 2.62 0.36 -4.68
CA VAL A 38 3.20 0.35 -6.04
C VAL A 38 2.59 -0.77 -6.89
N TYR A 39 2.34 -1.94 -6.31
CA TYR A 39 1.62 -3.02 -7.01
C TYR A 39 0.21 -2.63 -7.42
N TRP A 40 -0.47 -1.81 -6.62
CA TRP A 40 -1.77 -1.26 -7.01
C TRP A 40 -1.66 -0.34 -8.22
N GLU A 41 -0.65 0.53 -8.27
CA GLU A 41 -0.41 1.41 -9.43
C GLU A 41 -0.15 0.59 -10.70
N ILE A 42 0.66 -0.47 -10.61
CA ILE A 42 0.96 -1.38 -11.73
C ILE A 42 -0.31 -2.12 -12.17
N ALA A 43 -1.06 -2.68 -11.22
CA ALA A 43 -2.25 -3.49 -11.52
C ALA A 43 -3.33 -2.68 -12.26
N ARG A 44 -3.49 -1.39 -11.94
CA ARG A 44 -4.40 -0.49 -12.67
C ARG A 44 -4.07 -0.34 -14.15
N ARG A 45 -2.80 -0.49 -14.50
CA ARG A 45 -2.31 -0.37 -15.89
C ARG A 45 -2.28 -1.72 -16.61
N CYS A 46 -2.66 -2.80 -15.95
CA CYS A 46 -2.78 -4.11 -16.56
C CYS A 46 -4.02 -4.14 -17.47
N ASN A 47 -3.79 -4.30 -18.77
CA ASN A 47 -4.86 -4.44 -19.75
C ASN A 47 -5.30 -5.92 -19.82
N ALA A 48 -6.49 -6.21 -19.31
CA ALA A 48 -7.12 -7.53 -19.41
C ALA A 48 -8.31 -7.45 -20.37
N GLY A 49 -8.10 -7.82 -21.64
CA GLY A 49 -9.16 -7.87 -22.64
C GLY A 49 -9.67 -6.50 -23.09
N GLY A 50 -8.81 -5.48 -23.11
CA GLY A 50 -9.14 -4.10 -23.49
C GLY A 50 -9.56 -3.22 -22.31
N ILE A 51 -9.68 -3.78 -21.11
CA ILE A 51 -10.13 -3.08 -19.90
C ILE A 51 -8.92 -2.80 -19.01
N HIS A 52 -8.78 -1.53 -18.59
CA HIS A 52 -7.80 -1.06 -17.61
C HIS A 52 -8.26 0.28 -17.02
N GLU A 53 -7.73 0.68 -15.87
CA GLU A 53 -7.96 2.01 -15.31
C GLU A 53 -6.88 3.02 -15.70
N ASP A 54 -7.22 4.30 -15.67
CA ASP A 54 -6.23 5.37 -15.78
C ASP A 54 -5.21 5.31 -14.62
N TYR A 55 -3.99 5.74 -14.94
CA TYR A 55 -2.92 5.91 -13.95
C TYR A 55 -3.37 6.90 -12.88
N GLN A 56 -3.18 6.51 -11.62
CA GLN A 56 -3.46 7.33 -10.46
C GLN A 56 -2.44 6.99 -9.37
N LEU A 57 -2.11 7.98 -8.55
CA LEU A 57 -1.33 7.75 -7.33
C LEU A 57 -2.17 7.03 -6.27
N PRO A 58 -1.55 6.29 -5.33
CA PRO A 58 -2.28 5.72 -4.21
C PRO A 58 -2.97 6.82 -3.40
N TYR A 59 -4.20 6.59 -2.98
CA TYR A 59 -5.02 7.58 -2.24
C TYR A 59 -5.36 8.87 -3.02
N TYR A 60 -5.25 8.89 -4.36
CA TYR A 60 -5.59 10.07 -5.18
C TYR A 60 -7.01 10.61 -4.95
N ASP A 61 -7.93 9.73 -4.56
CA ASP A 61 -9.34 9.98 -4.29
C ASP A 61 -9.62 10.42 -2.84
N LEU A 62 -8.60 10.39 -1.97
CA LEU A 62 -8.74 10.60 -0.53
C LEU A 62 -7.87 11.73 0.02
N VAL A 63 -6.79 12.10 -0.66
CA VAL A 63 -5.86 13.15 -0.23
C VAL A 63 -5.38 14.01 -1.41
N PRO A 64 -4.97 15.29 -1.18
CA PRO A 64 -4.45 16.16 -2.25
C PRO A 64 -3.13 15.64 -2.83
N SER A 65 -2.65 16.23 -3.92
CA SER A 65 -1.44 15.79 -4.65
C SER A 65 -0.16 15.78 -3.80
N ASP A 66 0.08 16.82 -2.99
CA ASP A 66 1.14 16.85 -1.95
C ASP A 66 0.50 16.85 -0.56
N PRO A 67 0.13 15.67 -0.03
CA PRO A 67 -0.57 15.59 1.24
C PRO A 67 0.39 15.87 2.39
N SER A 68 -0.12 16.46 3.47
CA SER A 68 0.57 16.52 4.76
C SER A 68 0.61 15.15 5.44
N ILE A 69 1.47 15.01 6.44
CA ILE A 69 1.51 13.80 7.28
C ILE A 69 0.16 13.59 7.99
N GLU A 70 -0.48 14.67 8.45
CA GLU A 70 -1.74 14.58 9.19
C GLU A 70 -2.91 14.12 8.31
N GLU A 71 -2.97 14.58 7.06
CA GLU A 71 -3.96 14.10 6.09
C GLU A 71 -3.77 12.61 5.79
N MET A 72 -2.53 12.17 5.59
CA MET A 72 -2.23 10.75 5.41
C MET A 72 -2.57 9.92 6.65
N ARG A 73 -2.22 10.40 7.85
CA ARG A 73 -2.52 9.74 9.13
C ARG A 73 -4.02 9.56 9.33
N LYS A 74 -4.81 10.61 9.08
CA LYS A 74 -6.27 10.55 9.17
C LYS A 74 -6.87 9.47 8.26
N VAL A 75 -6.41 9.37 7.01
CA VAL A 75 -6.93 8.37 6.06
C VAL A 75 -6.44 6.96 6.39
N VAL A 76 -5.14 6.79 6.62
CA VAL A 76 -4.49 5.48 6.72
C VAL A 76 -4.63 4.85 8.11
N CYS A 77 -4.58 5.65 9.16
CA CYS A 77 -4.58 5.21 10.56
C CYS A 77 -5.96 5.33 11.22
N ASP A 78 -6.59 6.51 11.15
CA ASP A 78 -7.87 6.76 11.84
C ASP A 78 -9.02 6.07 11.09
N GLN A 79 -9.16 6.36 9.80
CA GLN A 79 -10.21 5.79 8.96
C GLN A 79 -9.88 4.39 8.44
N ARG A 80 -8.61 3.98 8.56
CA ARG A 80 -8.09 2.66 8.12
C ARG A 80 -8.40 2.34 6.65
N LEU A 81 -8.46 3.37 5.81
CA LEU A 81 -8.71 3.21 4.38
C LEU A 81 -7.45 2.74 3.66
N ARG A 82 -7.66 2.07 2.53
CA ARG A 82 -6.64 1.58 1.59
C ARG A 82 -7.09 1.91 0.17
N PRO A 83 -6.19 1.90 -0.83
CA PRO A 83 -6.59 2.10 -2.22
C PRO A 83 -7.65 1.09 -2.64
N ASN A 84 -8.68 1.55 -3.34
CA ASN A 84 -9.79 0.70 -3.78
C ASN A 84 -9.30 -0.40 -4.73
N VAL A 85 -9.73 -1.64 -4.50
CA VAL A 85 -9.45 -2.79 -5.37
C VAL A 85 -10.70 -3.08 -6.20
N PRO A 86 -10.70 -2.78 -7.50
CA PRO A 86 -11.88 -2.92 -8.36
C PRO A 86 -12.37 -4.36 -8.44
N ASN A 87 -13.70 -4.55 -8.37
CA ASN A 87 -14.31 -5.89 -8.38
C ASN A 87 -13.98 -6.69 -9.65
N TRP A 88 -13.79 -6.01 -10.78
CA TRP A 88 -13.49 -6.69 -12.05
C TRP A 88 -12.11 -7.36 -12.04
N TRP A 89 -11.17 -6.98 -11.15
CA TRP A 89 -9.90 -7.69 -11.01
C TRP A 89 -10.09 -9.18 -10.66
N GLN A 90 -11.25 -9.57 -10.12
CA GLN A 90 -11.59 -10.97 -9.86
C GLN A 90 -11.78 -11.80 -11.12
N SER A 91 -12.00 -11.17 -12.29
CA SER A 91 -12.20 -11.88 -13.57
C SER A 91 -10.89 -12.32 -14.23
N CYS A 92 -9.73 -11.90 -13.70
CA CYS A 92 -8.41 -12.26 -14.20
C CYS A 92 -7.59 -12.87 -13.07
N GLU A 93 -7.05 -14.08 -13.29
CA GLU A 93 -6.30 -14.81 -12.26
C GLU A 93 -5.11 -14.00 -11.73
N ALA A 94 -4.33 -13.40 -12.62
CA ALA A 94 -3.16 -12.60 -12.25
C ALA A 94 -3.56 -11.39 -11.37
N LEU A 95 -4.60 -10.65 -11.76
CA LEU A 95 -5.09 -9.50 -10.99
C LEU A 95 -5.71 -9.92 -9.65
N ARG A 96 -6.38 -11.08 -9.60
CA ARG A 96 -6.90 -11.67 -8.36
C ARG A 96 -5.79 -12.01 -7.38
N VAL A 97 -4.70 -12.63 -7.86
CA VAL A 97 -3.51 -12.92 -7.05
C VAL A 97 -2.87 -11.63 -6.55
N MET A 98 -2.70 -10.63 -7.44
CA MET A 98 -2.17 -9.32 -7.08
C MET A 98 -3.03 -8.62 -6.01
N ALA A 99 -4.36 -8.66 -6.13
CA ALA A 99 -5.29 -8.12 -5.14
C ALA A 99 -5.16 -8.77 -3.76
N LYS A 100 -4.83 -10.07 -3.72
CA LYS A 100 -4.56 -10.77 -2.46
C LYS A 100 -3.24 -10.30 -1.86
N ILE A 101 -2.17 -10.25 -2.65
CA ILE A 101 -0.84 -9.79 -2.21
C ILE A 101 -0.92 -8.37 -1.64
N MET A 102 -1.60 -7.44 -2.35
CA MET A 102 -1.79 -6.06 -1.89
C MET A 102 -2.46 -5.98 -0.52
N ARG A 103 -3.57 -6.71 -0.33
CA ARG A 103 -4.29 -6.74 0.96
C ARG A 103 -3.40 -7.25 2.10
N GLU A 104 -2.59 -8.26 1.84
CA GLU A 104 -1.64 -8.80 2.82
C GLU A 104 -0.43 -7.88 3.06
N CYS A 105 -0.06 -7.01 2.11
CA CYS A 105 0.94 -5.95 2.32
C CYS A 105 0.39 -4.77 3.14
N TRP A 106 -0.93 -4.55 3.13
CA TRP A 106 -1.56 -3.37 3.70
C TRP A 106 -2.07 -3.51 5.14
N TYR A 107 -1.78 -4.64 5.79
CA TYR A 107 -2.10 -4.82 7.21
C TYR A 107 -1.52 -3.68 8.05
N ALA A 108 -2.32 -3.19 9.01
CA ALA A 108 -1.87 -2.16 9.96
C ALA A 108 -0.72 -2.70 10.84
N ASN A 109 -0.84 -3.94 11.29
CA ASN A 109 0.25 -4.63 11.97
C ASN A 109 1.34 -5.05 10.97
N GLY A 110 2.50 -4.40 11.01
CA GLY A 110 3.64 -4.71 10.16
C GLY A 110 4.08 -6.17 10.21
N ALA A 111 4.03 -6.81 11.39
CA ALA A 111 4.46 -8.21 11.55
C ALA A 111 3.52 -9.23 10.87
N ALA A 112 2.30 -8.82 10.52
CA ALA A 112 1.35 -9.65 9.77
C ALA A 112 1.53 -9.53 8.25
N ARG A 113 2.39 -8.62 7.78
CA ARG A 113 2.63 -8.41 6.35
C ARG A 113 3.48 -9.52 5.76
N LEU A 114 3.33 -9.71 4.45
CA LEU A 114 4.18 -10.63 3.70
C LEU A 114 5.66 -10.21 3.76
N THR A 115 6.56 -11.18 3.63
CA THR A 115 7.97 -10.88 3.34
C THR A 115 8.17 -10.77 1.84
N ALA A 116 9.16 -10.00 1.40
CA ALA A 116 9.50 -9.90 -0.02
C ALA A 116 9.81 -11.28 -0.64
N LEU A 117 10.47 -12.16 0.12
CA LEU A 117 10.74 -13.53 -0.32
C LEU A 117 9.45 -14.35 -0.51
N ARG A 118 8.45 -14.15 0.34
CA ARG A 118 7.14 -14.81 0.20
C ARG A 118 6.39 -14.29 -1.03
N ILE A 119 6.41 -12.98 -1.26
CA ILE A 119 5.82 -12.35 -2.46
C ILE A 119 6.47 -12.94 -3.72
N LYS A 120 7.81 -13.02 -3.79
CA LYS A 120 8.54 -13.58 -4.93
C LYS A 120 8.18 -15.04 -5.25
N LYS A 121 7.77 -15.82 -4.24
CA LYS A 121 7.42 -17.25 -4.38
C LYS A 121 5.96 -17.49 -4.76
N THR A 122 5.12 -16.46 -4.73
CA THR A 122 3.69 -16.54 -5.06
C THR A 122 3.52 -16.34 -6.56
#